data_AF-A0A1H8C7Q4-F1
#
_entry.id   AF-A0A1H8C7Q4-F1
#
_cell.length_a   1.000
_cell.length_b   1.000
_cell.length_c   1.000
_cell.angle_alpha   90.00
_cell.angle_beta   90.00
_cell.angle_gamma   90.00
#
_symmetry.space_group_name_H-M   'P 1'
#
loop_
_entity.id
_entity.type
_entity.pdbx_description
1 polymer ?
#
loop_
_entity_poly.entity_id
_entity_poly.type
_entity_poly.pdbx_seq_one_letter_code
_entity_poly.pdbx_strand_id
1 'polypeptide(L)'
;MKQRTKHVGITILGVCLISLLLILSLFVVKRFFLPEITFDGRTIFYEGRQYTVHPDLELDRSKAGEAVGDSGLVIQSIQGYPQEQWLTICHGHGPACTVYIEKSVGTIDLNRFSPSEMAVKETLSEKKPATIRDPKLISQLVEVMTKAPPTKFPKDYKVKKTIQIQLKSTRFKHLTYVLLYLEDQAGHRYLRGEKLVEIRDTPEWIKKISS
;
A
#
# COMPACT_ATOMS: atom_id res chain seq x y z
N MET A 1 -70.33 -2.96 27.32
CA MET A 1 -69.36 -3.54 26.36
C MET A 1 -68.69 -2.39 25.62
N LYS A 2 -67.48 -1.99 26.03
CA LYS A 2 -66.15 -2.43 25.53
C LYS A 2 -65.69 -1.55 24.36
N GLN A 3 -65.19 -0.36 24.69
CA GLN A 3 -64.59 0.57 23.75
C GLN A 3 -63.26 1.09 24.31
N ARG A 4 -62.22 0.25 24.28
CA ARG A 4 -60.82 0.62 24.61
C ARG A 4 -59.87 -0.37 23.95
N THR A 5 -59.45 -0.12 22.70
CA THR A 5 -58.31 -0.86 22.09
C THR A 5 -57.69 -0.18 20.86
N LYS A 6 -57.98 1.08 20.54
CA LYS A 6 -57.38 1.73 19.34
C LYS A 6 -56.10 2.56 19.59
N HIS A 7 -55.74 2.84 20.83
CA HIS A 7 -54.57 3.70 21.13
C HIS A 7 -53.23 2.98 21.32
N VAL A 8 -53.23 1.64 21.42
CA VAL A 8 -51.99 0.87 21.67
C VAL A 8 -51.22 0.55 20.38
N GLY A 9 -51.91 0.39 19.24
CA GLY A 9 -51.24 0.09 17.96
C GLY A 9 -50.46 1.28 17.38
N ILE A 10 -50.95 2.50 17.58
CA ILE A 10 -50.34 3.73 17.04
C ILE A 10 -49.06 4.09 17.81
N THR A 11 -49.03 3.83 19.11
CA THR A 11 -47.87 4.09 19.97
C THR A 11 -46.71 3.14 19.67
N ILE A 12 -46.98 1.85 19.43
CA ILE A 12 -45.94 0.86 19.12
C ILE A 12 -45.31 1.14 17.74
N LEU A 13 -46.11 1.48 16.72
CA LEU A 13 -45.60 1.81 15.39
C LEU A 13 -44.72 3.08 15.42
N GLY A 14 -45.13 4.10 16.19
CA GLY A 14 -44.37 5.34 16.36
C GLY A 14 -43.02 5.12 17.02
N VAL A 15 -42.94 4.29 18.08
CA VAL A 15 -41.68 3.98 18.77
C VAL A 15 -40.71 3.22 17.87
N CYS A 16 -41.19 2.26 17.08
CA CYS A 16 -40.35 1.54 16.11
C CYS A 16 -39.80 2.47 15.01
N LEU A 17 -40.64 3.37 14.47
CA LEU A 17 -40.23 4.30 13.42
C LEU A 17 -39.20 5.31 13.94
N ILE A 18 -39.39 5.84 15.15
CA ILE A 18 -38.44 6.76 15.79
C ILE A 18 -37.11 6.05 16.09
N SER A 19 -37.16 4.81 16.57
CA SER A 19 -35.96 4.01 16.82
C SER A 19 -35.19 3.71 15.53
N LEU A 20 -35.89 3.40 14.44
CA LEU A 20 -35.29 3.17 13.12
C LEU A 20 -34.64 4.46 12.58
N LEU A 21 -35.32 5.60 12.71
CA LEU A 21 -34.79 6.91 12.32
C LEU A 21 -33.58 7.34 13.18
N LEU A 22 -33.58 7.01 14.47
CA LEU A 22 -32.43 7.23 15.36
C LEU A 22 -31.24 6.35 14.97
N ILE A 23 -31.47 5.08 14.64
CA ILE A 23 -30.41 4.17 14.17
C ILE A 23 -29.85 4.65 12.82
N LEU A 24 -30.71 5.05 11.89
CA LEU A 24 -30.31 5.61 10.59
C LEU A 24 -29.55 6.92 10.75
N SER A 25 -30.02 7.84 11.60
CA SER A 25 -29.33 9.11 11.85
C SER A 25 -27.99 8.92 12.57
N LEU A 26 -27.88 8.00 13.53
CA LEU A 26 -26.60 7.62 14.13
C LEU A 26 -25.63 7.04 13.07
N PHE A 27 -26.14 6.26 12.12
CA PHE A 27 -25.36 5.75 10.98
C PHE A 27 -24.89 6.89 10.05
N VAL A 28 -25.73 7.89 9.82
CA VAL A 28 -25.40 9.07 9.01
C VAL A 28 -24.39 9.96 9.73
N VAL A 29 -24.56 10.21 11.04
CA VAL A 29 -23.64 11.05 11.82
C VAL A 29 -22.24 10.43 11.91
N LYS A 30 -22.13 9.11 12.04
CA LYS A 30 -20.83 8.41 11.94
C LYS A 30 -20.12 8.60 10.59
N ARG A 31 -20.86 8.87 9.51
CA ARG A 31 -20.28 9.12 8.18
C ARG A 31 -19.79 10.56 7.96
N PHE A 32 -20.23 11.52 8.77
CA PHE A 32 -19.97 12.94 8.50
C PHE A 32 -18.86 13.57 9.35
N PHE A 33 -18.44 12.95 10.45
CA PHE A 33 -17.30 13.41 11.23
C PHE A 33 -16.22 12.32 11.26
N LEU A 34 -15.27 12.46 10.35
CA LEU A 34 -14.05 11.67 10.40
C LEU A 34 -13.27 12.04 11.68
N PRO A 35 -12.76 11.06 12.44
CA PRO A 35 -11.92 11.36 13.58
C PRO A 35 -10.63 12.05 13.12
N GLU A 36 -10.24 13.09 13.88
CA GLU A 36 -8.95 13.73 13.69
C GLU A 36 -7.84 12.78 14.16
N ILE A 37 -6.82 12.64 13.33
CA ILE A 37 -5.69 11.74 13.50
C ILE A 37 -4.42 12.56 13.71
N THR A 38 -3.50 12.10 14.56
CA THR A 38 -2.19 12.73 14.68
C THR A 38 -1.21 12.13 13.67
N PHE A 39 -0.53 13.01 12.92
CA PHE A 39 0.49 12.66 11.94
C PHE A 39 1.83 13.28 12.32
N ASP A 40 2.85 12.44 12.48
CA ASP A 40 4.23 12.87 12.73
C ASP A 40 5.14 12.42 11.58
N GLY A 41 4.88 12.98 10.39
CA GLY A 41 5.66 12.80 9.16
C GLY A 41 5.58 11.40 8.51
N ARG A 42 5.89 10.34 9.24
CA ARG A 42 5.85 8.93 8.77
C ARG A 42 4.98 8.02 9.63
N THR A 43 4.44 8.55 10.72
CA THR A 43 3.65 7.81 11.68
C THR A 43 2.24 8.38 11.77
N ILE A 44 1.26 7.49 11.79
CA ILE A 44 -0.16 7.77 11.99
C ILE A 44 -0.58 7.13 13.31
N PHE A 45 -1.29 7.86 14.17
CA PHE A 45 -1.96 7.26 15.33
C PHE A 45 -3.48 7.26 15.11
N TYR A 46 -4.07 6.07 15.05
CA TYR A 46 -5.48 5.88 14.77
C TYR A 46 -6.06 4.81 15.70
N GLU A 47 -7.17 5.14 16.37
CA GLU A 47 -7.84 4.25 17.35
C GLU A 47 -6.89 3.62 18.38
N GLY A 48 -5.93 4.41 18.89
CA GLY A 48 -4.94 3.95 19.88
C GLY A 48 -3.84 3.05 19.31
N ARG A 49 -3.77 2.87 17.99
CA ARG A 49 -2.73 2.09 17.28
C ARG A 49 -1.76 3.02 16.58
N GLN A 50 -0.52 2.54 16.43
CA GLN A 50 0.54 3.26 15.73
C GLN A 50 0.82 2.58 14.39
N TYR A 51 0.72 3.34 13.31
CA TYR A 51 1.01 2.91 11.95
C TYR A 51 2.22 3.64 11.40
N THR A 52 3.05 2.95 10.63
CA THR A 52 4.23 3.52 9.99
C THR A 52 4.19 3.31 8.48
N VAL A 53 4.72 4.27 7.71
CA VAL A 53 4.89 4.13 6.26
C VAL A 53 5.75 2.89 5.95
N HIS A 54 5.27 2.05 5.03
CA HIS A 54 6.10 1.02 4.43
C HIS A 54 6.80 1.58 3.17
N PRO A 55 8.13 1.71 3.16
CA PRO A 55 8.84 2.50 2.15
C PRO A 55 8.77 1.90 0.73
N ASP A 56 8.63 0.58 0.63
CA ASP A 56 8.65 -0.12 -0.64
C ASP A 56 7.28 -0.67 -1.08
N LEU A 57 6.21 -0.43 -0.31
CA LEU A 57 4.87 -0.90 -0.69
C LEU A 57 4.02 0.26 -1.21
N GLU A 58 3.41 0.03 -2.36
CA GLU A 58 2.46 0.95 -2.99
C GLU A 58 1.11 0.25 -3.18
N LEU A 59 0.06 1.06 -3.15
CA LEU A 59 -1.30 0.63 -3.46
C LEU A 59 -1.78 1.34 -4.72
N ASP A 60 -2.38 0.60 -5.67
CA ASP A 60 -3.12 1.21 -6.77
C ASP A 60 -4.31 2.00 -6.21
N ARG A 61 -4.46 3.27 -6.58
CA ARG A 61 -5.52 4.14 -6.07
C ARG A 61 -6.93 3.57 -6.22
N SER A 62 -7.20 2.76 -7.25
CA SER A 62 -8.49 2.08 -7.44
C SER A 62 -8.83 1.07 -6.34
N LYS A 63 -7.84 0.70 -5.50
CA LYS A 63 -7.95 -0.24 -4.38
C LYS A 63 -8.03 0.45 -3.02
N ALA A 64 -7.98 1.78 -2.99
CA ALA A 64 -8.31 2.52 -1.78
C ALA A 64 -9.79 2.29 -1.42
N GLY A 65 -10.05 2.15 -0.13
CA GLY A 65 -11.38 1.97 0.45
C GLY A 65 -12.01 3.30 0.86
N GLU A 66 -12.94 3.22 1.81
CA GLU A 66 -13.58 4.38 2.39
C GLU A 66 -12.63 5.21 3.26
N ALA A 67 -12.95 6.50 3.45
CA ALA A 67 -12.23 7.37 4.37
C ALA A 67 -12.52 6.94 5.81
N VAL A 68 -11.47 6.85 6.62
CA VAL A 68 -11.53 6.36 8.02
C VAL A 68 -11.03 7.39 9.03
N GLY A 69 -10.33 8.42 8.56
CA GLY A 69 -9.95 9.58 9.37
C GLY A 69 -9.28 10.67 8.55
N ASP A 70 -8.99 11.80 9.21
CA ASP A 70 -8.38 12.98 8.60
C ASP A 70 -7.25 13.52 9.50
N SER A 71 -6.11 13.85 8.89
CA SER A 71 -4.96 14.48 9.56
C SER A 71 -4.41 15.67 8.74
N GLY A 72 -5.31 16.40 8.07
CA GLY A 72 -4.96 17.32 6.97
C GLY A 72 -4.73 16.59 5.63
N LEU A 73 -4.85 15.26 5.64
CA LEU A 73 -4.93 14.37 4.50
C LEU A 73 -5.93 13.27 4.82
N VAL A 74 -6.71 12.87 3.82
CA VAL A 74 -7.70 11.80 3.97
C VAL A 74 -7.00 10.46 4.10
N ILE A 75 -7.20 9.80 5.24
CA ILE A 75 -6.72 8.45 5.51
C ILE A 75 -7.83 7.47 5.13
N GLN A 76 -7.48 6.43 4.38
CA GLN A 76 -8.42 5.47 3.83
C GLN A 76 -8.08 4.04 4.26
N SER A 77 -9.10 3.19 4.32
CA SER A 77 -8.91 1.74 4.37
C SER A 77 -8.34 1.21 3.04
N ILE A 78 -7.88 -0.04 3.04
CA ILE A 78 -7.46 -0.75 1.82
C ILE A 78 -8.44 -1.88 1.57
N GLN A 79 -9.01 -1.96 0.36
CA GLN A 79 -9.97 -3.00 0.01
C GLN A 79 -9.38 -4.39 0.27
N GLY A 80 -10.08 -5.24 1.02
CA GLY A 80 -9.64 -6.61 1.32
C GLY A 80 -8.56 -6.76 2.39
N TYR A 81 -8.20 -5.67 3.10
CA TYR A 81 -7.27 -5.70 4.23
C TYR A 81 -7.93 -5.21 5.52
N PRO A 82 -7.58 -5.79 6.68
CA PRO A 82 -8.06 -5.29 7.98
C PRO A 82 -7.54 -3.88 8.26
N GLN A 83 -8.44 -2.95 8.60
CA GLN A 83 -8.12 -1.56 8.91
C GLN A 83 -7.21 -1.42 10.14
N GLU A 84 -7.32 -2.36 11.08
CA GLU A 84 -6.50 -2.45 12.30
C GLU A 84 -5.04 -2.76 11.99
N GLN A 85 -4.74 -3.17 10.75
CA GLN A 85 -3.40 -3.56 10.30
C GLN A 85 -2.89 -2.68 9.16
N TRP A 86 -3.78 -2.17 8.30
CA TRP A 86 -3.41 -1.52 7.05
C TRP A 86 -4.23 -0.26 6.81
N LEU A 87 -3.53 0.82 6.47
CA LEU A 87 -4.12 2.09 6.07
C LEU A 87 -3.39 2.63 4.84
N THR A 88 -4.01 3.57 4.14
CA THR A 88 -3.38 4.24 3.01
C THR A 88 -3.70 5.72 2.97
N ILE A 89 -2.79 6.49 2.35
CA ILE A 89 -3.03 7.87 1.96
C ILE A 89 -2.70 8.01 0.48
N CYS A 90 -3.64 8.55 -0.30
CA CYS A 90 -3.48 8.79 -1.72
C CYS A 90 -3.19 10.27 -1.98
N HIS A 91 -1.92 10.62 -2.21
CA HIS A 91 -1.51 12.00 -2.44
C HIS A 91 -1.82 12.51 -3.86
N GLY A 92 -2.36 13.73 -3.97
CA GLY A 92 -2.55 14.44 -5.26
C GLY A 92 -3.35 13.64 -6.29
N HIS A 93 -3.02 13.75 -7.58
CA HIS A 93 -3.64 12.98 -8.67
C HIS A 93 -2.80 11.79 -9.15
N GLY A 94 -1.79 11.37 -8.36
CA GLY A 94 -0.94 10.24 -8.69
C GLY A 94 -1.67 8.89 -8.76
N PRO A 95 -1.12 7.90 -9.47
CA PRO A 95 -1.76 6.58 -9.62
C PRO A 95 -1.59 5.67 -8.39
N ALA A 96 -0.61 5.95 -7.54
CA ALA A 96 -0.25 5.13 -6.39
C ALA A 96 -0.49 5.87 -5.07
N CYS A 97 -0.83 5.10 -4.04
CA CYS A 97 -1.03 5.55 -2.68
C CYS A 97 0.04 4.98 -1.75
N THR A 98 0.39 5.74 -0.73
CA THR A 98 1.34 5.33 0.30
C THR A 98 0.67 4.34 1.25
N VAL A 99 1.37 3.25 1.56
CA VAL A 99 0.87 2.19 2.43
C VAL A 99 1.42 2.39 3.85
N TYR A 100 0.52 2.32 4.82
CA TYR A 100 0.83 2.37 6.24
C TYR A 100 0.48 1.01 6.86
N ILE A 101 1.39 0.53 7.70
CA ILE A 101 1.28 -0.76 8.37
C ILE A 101 1.32 -0.54 9.88
N GLU A 102 0.44 -1.21 10.61
CA GLU A 102 0.41 -1.15 12.07
C GLU A 102 1.64 -1.86 12.66
N LYS A 103 2.20 -1.28 13.72
CA LYS A 103 3.47 -1.68 14.33
C LYS A 103 3.54 -3.16 14.72
N SER A 104 2.45 -3.76 15.21
CA SER A 104 2.40 -5.17 15.62
C SER A 104 2.44 -6.15 14.45
N VAL A 105 2.09 -5.71 13.23
CA VAL A 105 2.18 -6.56 12.03
C VAL A 105 3.65 -6.85 11.67
N GLY A 106 4.56 -5.96 12.05
CA GLY A 106 5.99 -6.03 11.76
C GLY A 106 6.33 -5.73 10.31
N THR A 107 7.60 -5.92 9.93
CA THR A 107 8.09 -5.64 8.57
C THR A 107 7.57 -6.66 7.55
N ILE A 108 7.31 -6.19 6.33
CA ILE A 108 6.99 -7.02 5.17
C ILE A 108 8.21 -6.98 4.25
N ASP A 109 9.15 -7.90 4.47
CA ASP A 109 10.29 -8.07 3.57
C ASP A 109 9.88 -8.82 2.29
N LEU A 110 10.79 -8.92 1.33
CA LEU A 110 10.54 -9.62 0.06
C LEU A 110 10.19 -11.11 0.25
N ASN A 111 10.77 -11.78 1.26
CA ASN A 111 10.47 -13.17 1.54
C ASN A 111 9.03 -13.34 2.04
N ARG A 112 8.59 -12.51 2.99
CA ARG A 112 7.22 -12.52 3.49
C ARG A 112 6.23 -12.11 2.42
N PHE A 113 6.58 -11.12 1.60
CA PHE A 113 5.79 -10.66 0.46
C PHE A 113 5.57 -11.78 -0.57
N SER A 114 6.58 -12.63 -0.78
CA SER A 114 6.52 -13.82 -1.64
C SER A 114 6.03 -13.49 -3.07
N PRO A 115 6.83 -12.73 -3.85
CA PRO A 115 6.42 -12.26 -5.17
C PRO A 115 6.21 -13.42 -6.15
N SER A 116 5.19 -13.30 -6.99
CA SER A 116 4.80 -14.29 -8.00
C SER A 116 4.82 -13.73 -9.43
N GLU A 117 4.81 -12.40 -9.57
CA GLU A 117 4.92 -11.70 -10.85
C GLU A 117 5.83 -10.49 -10.66
N MET A 118 6.64 -10.22 -11.67
CA MET A 118 7.52 -9.05 -11.72
C MET A 118 7.24 -8.29 -13.01
N ALA A 119 6.86 -7.02 -12.90
CA ALA A 119 6.79 -6.11 -14.04
C ALA A 119 7.96 -5.14 -13.97
N VAL A 120 8.67 -4.96 -15.08
CA VAL A 120 9.85 -4.10 -15.11
C VAL A 120 9.67 -3.01 -16.15
N LYS A 121 9.89 -1.76 -15.73
CA LYS A 121 9.69 -0.56 -16.55
C LYS A 121 10.85 0.40 -16.39
N GLU A 122 11.41 0.88 -17.48
CA GLU A 122 12.34 1.99 -17.47
C GLU A 122 11.59 3.31 -17.22
N THR A 123 12.01 4.08 -16.21
CA THR A 123 11.22 5.21 -15.67
C THR A 123 10.93 6.30 -16.69
N LEU A 124 11.85 6.54 -17.64
CA LEU A 124 11.72 7.55 -18.69
C LEU A 124 11.23 6.97 -20.03
N SER A 125 10.88 5.69 -20.06
CA SER A 125 10.46 5.00 -21.27
C SER A 125 8.93 4.94 -21.38
N GLU A 126 8.40 5.26 -22.55
CA GLU A 126 6.99 5.05 -22.89
C GLU A 126 6.68 3.58 -23.23
N LYS A 127 7.71 2.72 -23.29
CA LYS A 127 7.51 1.29 -23.54
C LYS A 127 6.64 0.66 -22.46
N LYS A 128 5.80 -0.30 -22.89
CA LYS A 128 5.02 -1.12 -21.96
C LYS A 128 5.97 -1.88 -21.02
N PRO A 129 5.62 -2.06 -19.73
CA PRO A 129 6.39 -2.86 -18.82
C PRO A 129 6.58 -4.29 -19.34
N ALA A 130 7.77 -4.85 -19.17
CA ALA A 130 8.03 -6.26 -19.42
C ALA A 130 7.56 -7.08 -18.22
N THR A 131 6.55 -7.94 -18.41
CA THR A 131 6.05 -8.83 -17.36
C THR A 131 6.79 -10.16 -17.38
N ILE A 132 7.40 -10.51 -16.25
CA ILE A 132 8.17 -11.73 -16.01
C ILE A 132 7.44 -12.55 -14.96
N ARG A 133 7.11 -13.79 -15.30
CA ARG A 133 6.48 -14.80 -14.41
C ARG A 133 7.37 -16.01 -14.17
N ASP A 134 8.62 -15.96 -14.61
CA ASP A 134 9.59 -17.03 -14.40
C ASP A 134 9.98 -17.10 -12.91
N PRO A 135 9.62 -18.18 -12.18
CA PRO A 135 9.90 -18.29 -10.76
C PRO A 135 11.39 -18.25 -10.44
N LYS A 136 12.26 -18.72 -11.36
CA LYS A 136 13.72 -18.72 -11.14
C LYS A 136 14.26 -17.29 -11.14
N LEU A 137 13.84 -16.47 -12.11
CA LEU A 137 14.27 -15.07 -12.19
C LEU A 137 13.77 -14.24 -11.00
N ILE A 138 12.53 -14.47 -10.57
CA ILE A 138 11.97 -13.80 -9.39
C ILE A 138 12.73 -14.22 -8.12
N SER A 139 12.99 -15.53 -7.96
CA SER A 139 13.75 -16.05 -6.81
C SER A 139 15.17 -15.49 -6.75
N GLN A 140 15.84 -15.35 -7.90
CA GLN A 140 17.17 -14.72 -7.98
C GLN A 140 17.15 -13.27 -7.50
N LEU A 141 16.15 -12.47 -7.88
CA LEU A 141 16.02 -11.10 -7.40
C LEU A 141 15.82 -11.05 -5.88
N VAL A 142 14.92 -11.89 -5.36
CA VAL A 142 14.66 -11.99 -3.92
C VAL A 142 15.92 -12.42 -3.18
N GLU A 143 16.67 -13.39 -3.71
CA GLU A 143 17.91 -13.87 -3.13
C GLU A 143 18.99 -12.78 -3.08
N VAL A 144 19.21 -12.05 -4.17
CA VAL A 144 20.16 -10.95 -4.23
C VAL A 144 19.80 -9.89 -3.20
N MET A 145 18.54 -9.44 -3.18
CA MET A 145 18.08 -8.45 -2.20
C MET A 145 18.16 -8.96 -0.77
N THR A 146 17.93 -10.25 -0.50
CA THR A 146 17.97 -10.76 0.87
C THR A 146 19.41 -10.97 1.35
N LYS A 147 20.22 -11.68 0.55
CA LYS A 147 21.53 -12.21 0.98
C LYS A 147 22.70 -11.26 0.76
N ALA A 148 22.64 -10.36 -0.24
CA ALA A 148 23.76 -9.46 -0.50
C ALA A 148 23.95 -8.47 0.67
N PRO A 149 25.20 -8.13 1.02
CA PRO A 149 25.47 -7.15 2.07
C PRO A 149 24.95 -5.77 1.64
N PRO A 150 24.44 -4.96 2.58
CA PRO A 150 24.11 -3.57 2.29
C PRO A 150 25.35 -2.81 1.80
N THR A 151 25.16 -1.94 0.81
CA THR A 151 26.20 -1.04 0.30
C THR A 151 25.78 0.42 0.45
N LYS A 152 26.67 1.33 0.09
CA LYS A 152 26.39 2.77 -0.01
C LYS A 152 26.77 3.23 -1.41
N PHE A 153 26.06 4.25 -1.91
CA PHE A 153 26.47 4.91 -3.14
C PHE A 153 27.86 5.55 -2.97
N PRO A 154 28.69 5.57 -4.02
CA PRO A 154 29.90 6.38 -4.03
C PRO A 154 29.57 7.87 -3.91
N LYS A 155 30.52 8.69 -3.46
CA LYS A 155 30.28 10.12 -3.18
C LYS A 155 29.91 10.92 -4.43
N ASP A 156 30.43 10.51 -5.57
CA ASP A 156 30.25 11.11 -6.90
C ASP A 156 29.17 10.39 -7.73
N TYR A 157 28.33 9.58 -7.06
CA TYR A 157 27.25 8.84 -7.70
C TYR A 157 26.35 9.74 -8.56
N LYS A 158 26.27 9.43 -9.85
CA LYS A 158 25.38 10.04 -10.82
C LYS A 158 24.62 8.96 -11.57
N VAL A 159 23.30 9.01 -11.47
CA VAL A 159 22.40 8.06 -12.13
C VAL A 159 22.51 8.24 -13.64
N LYS A 160 22.80 7.14 -14.33
CA LYS A 160 22.72 7.01 -15.79
C LYS A 160 21.40 6.37 -16.21
N LYS A 161 20.96 5.34 -15.49
CA LYS A 161 19.74 4.58 -15.79
C LYS A 161 18.94 4.28 -14.53
N THR A 162 17.62 4.40 -14.62
CA THR A 162 16.69 3.97 -13.56
C THR A 162 15.62 3.07 -14.16
N ILE A 163 15.46 1.91 -13.54
CA ILE A 163 14.45 0.92 -13.91
C ILE A 163 13.64 0.61 -12.66
N GLN A 164 12.33 0.80 -12.74
CA GLN A 164 11.39 0.42 -11.70
C GLN A 164 11.01 -1.06 -11.87
N ILE A 165 11.09 -1.80 -10.78
CA ILE A 165 10.70 -3.20 -10.68
C ILE A 165 9.49 -3.27 -9.75
N GLN A 166 8.35 -3.67 -10.29
CA GLN A 166 7.11 -3.84 -9.56
C GLN A 166 6.84 -5.32 -9.34
N LEU A 167 6.82 -5.74 -8.09
CA LEU A 167 6.56 -7.11 -7.70
C LEU A 167 5.13 -7.23 -7.18
N LYS A 168 4.41 -8.24 -7.67
CA LYS A 168 3.06 -8.58 -7.21
C LYS A 168 3.09 -9.91 -6.49
N SER A 169 2.18 -10.06 -5.54
CA SER A 169 2.02 -11.26 -4.72
C SER A 169 0.61 -11.79 -4.81
N THR A 170 0.46 -13.12 -4.87
CA THR A 170 -0.83 -13.79 -4.70
C THR A 170 -1.35 -13.67 -3.26
N ARG A 171 -0.45 -13.52 -2.28
CA ARG A 171 -0.75 -13.32 -0.86
C ARG A 171 -1.20 -11.89 -0.57
N PHE A 172 -0.55 -10.90 -1.18
CA PHE A 172 -0.85 -9.48 -1.03
C PHE A 172 -1.41 -8.89 -2.33
N LYS A 173 -2.64 -9.25 -2.68
CA LYS A 173 -3.23 -9.05 -4.02
C LYS A 173 -3.31 -7.60 -4.51
N HIS A 174 -3.39 -6.62 -3.62
CA HIS A 174 -3.55 -5.20 -4.00
C HIS A 174 -2.29 -4.38 -3.76
N LEU A 175 -1.31 -4.93 -3.04
CA LEU A 175 -0.07 -4.25 -2.75
C LEU A 175 0.97 -4.60 -3.80
N THR A 176 1.73 -3.60 -4.21
CA THR A 176 2.88 -3.76 -5.10
C THR A 176 4.14 -3.45 -4.31
N TYR A 177 5.11 -4.36 -4.34
CA TYR A 177 6.44 -4.12 -3.79
C TYR A 177 7.32 -3.50 -4.88
N VAL A 178 7.83 -2.30 -4.64
CA VAL A 178 8.60 -1.52 -5.62
C VAL A 178 10.07 -1.54 -5.26
N LEU A 179 10.89 -1.96 -6.22
CA LEU A 179 12.34 -1.84 -6.16
C LEU A 179 12.84 -0.96 -7.31
N LEU A 180 14.02 -0.38 -7.15
CA LEU A 180 14.69 0.37 -8.21
C LEU A 180 16.01 -0.31 -8.56
N TYR A 181 16.18 -0.65 -9.83
CA TYR A 181 17.50 -0.90 -10.42
C TYR A 181 18.09 0.44 -10.88
N LEU A 182 19.35 0.65 -10.54
CA LEU A 182 20.08 1.87 -10.82
C LEU A 182 21.41 1.51 -11.46
N GLU A 183 21.77 2.22 -12.53
CA GLU A 183 23.10 2.17 -13.13
C GLU A 183 23.71 3.57 -13.06
N ASP A 184 24.95 3.68 -12.61
CA ASP A 184 25.67 4.95 -12.58
C ASP A 184 26.44 5.21 -13.90
N GLN A 185 27.06 6.37 -14.02
CA GLN A 185 27.84 6.74 -15.21
C GLN A 185 29.12 5.89 -15.39
N ALA A 186 29.65 5.29 -14.32
CA ALA A 186 30.81 4.39 -14.36
C ALA A 186 30.42 2.95 -14.72
N GLY A 187 29.12 2.65 -14.78
CA GLY A 187 28.59 1.32 -15.08
C GLY A 187 28.40 0.42 -13.86
N HIS A 188 28.56 0.95 -12.64
CA HIS A 188 28.17 0.23 -11.43
C HIS A 188 26.66 0.13 -11.36
N ARG A 189 26.19 -0.95 -10.74
CA ARG A 189 24.78 -1.32 -10.73
C ARG A 189 24.31 -1.58 -9.32
N TYR A 190 23.12 -1.11 -9.01
CA TYR A 190 22.54 -1.20 -7.69
C TYR A 190 21.08 -1.63 -7.76
N LEU A 191 20.64 -2.34 -6.73
CA LEU A 191 19.24 -2.54 -6.42
C LEU A 191 18.91 -1.82 -5.12
N ARG A 192 17.81 -1.07 -5.13
CA ARG A 192 17.32 -0.28 -4.00
C ARG A 192 15.92 -0.71 -3.61
N GLY A 193 15.77 -1.08 -2.35
CA GLY A 193 14.50 -1.23 -1.61
C GLY A 193 14.77 -0.86 -0.15
N GLU A 194 14.41 -1.76 0.79
CA GLU A 194 14.71 -1.64 2.22
C GLU A 194 16.18 -1.37 2.53
N LYS A 195 17.06 -1.91 1.67
CA LYS A 195 18.49 -1.64 1.64
C LYS A 195 18.94 -1.40 0.20
N LEU A 196 20.14 -0.84 0.08
CA LEU A 196 20.86 -0.73 -1.16
C LEU A 196 21.82 -1.91 -1.27
N VAL A 197 21.85 -2.60 -2.40
CA VAL A 197 22.82 -3.66 -2.69
C VAL A 197 23.50 -3.40 -4.04
N GLU A 198 24.79 -3.68 -4.12
CA GLU A 198 25.54 -3.61 -5.37
C GLU A 198 25.46 -4.96 -6.09
N ILE A 199 25.30 -4.93 -7.41
CA ILE A 199 25.23 -6.13 -8.25
C ILE A 199 26.35 -6.10 -9.29
N ARG A 200 27.13 -7.19 -9.36
CA ARG A 200 28.30 -7.29 -10.23
C ARG A 200 27.91 -7.49 -11.69
N ASP A 201 27.02 -8.45 -11.92
CA ASP A 201 26.57 -8.83 -13.25
C ASP A 201 25.19 -8.26 -13.57
N THR A 202 24.96 -7.93 -14.84
CA THR A 202 23.64 -7.53 -15.32
C THR A 202 22.68 -8.72 -15.20
N PRO A 203 21.64 -8.63 -14.36
CA PRO A 203 20.73 -9.75 -14.16
C PRO A 203 19.92 -10.05 -15.43
N GLU A 204 19.58 -11.32 -15.64
CA GLU A 204 18.82 -11.77 -16.82
C GLU A 204 17.48 -11.04 -16.98
N TRP A 205 16.82 -10.67 -15.89
CA TRP A 205 15.58 -9.90 -15.93
C TRP A 205 15.76 -8.44 -16.40
N ILE A 206 16.95 -7.85 -16.28
CA ILE A 206 17.28 -6.55 -16.89
C ILE A 206 17.54 -6.70 -18.39
N LYS A 207 18.19 -7.78 -18.81
CA LYS A 207 18.51 -8.04 -20.22
C LYS A 207 17.24 -8.11 -21.08
N LYS A 208 16.17 -8.70 -20.55
CA LYS A 208 14.85 -8.81 -21.22
C LYS A 208 14.16 -7.49 -21.57
N ILE A 209 14.65 -6.36 -21.06
CA ILE A 209 14.09 -5.02 -21.32
C ILE A 209 14.95 -4.23 -22.30
N SER A 210 16.23 -4.63 -22.44
CA SER A 210 17.21 -3.95 -23.29
C SER A 210 17.30 -4.56 -24.69
N SER A 211 16.64 -5.71 -24.93
CA SER A 211 16.38 -6.33 -26.24
C SER A 211 15.08 -5.81 -26.84
#